data_AF-A0A136KRL5-F1
#
_entry.id   AF-A0A136KRL5-F1
#
_cell.length_a   1.000
_cell.length_b   1.000
_cell.length_c   1.000
_cell.angle_alpha   90.00
_cell.angle_beta   90.00
_cell.angle_gamma   90.00
#
_symmetry.space_group_name_H-M   'P 1'
#
loop_
_entity.id
_entity.type
_entity.pdbx_description
1 polymer ?
#
loop_
_entity_poly.entity_id
_entity_poly.type
_entity_poly.pdbx_seq_one_letter_code
_entity_poly.pdbx_strand_id
1 'polypeptide(L)'
;MQLTAVGQMMDFNFSHTAQEPTEEEILNMYVYKTAHYTLVNPFVMGAQAAGANSQYCDNLTTAAQTLGVIFQIRDDVMGLLGDEKVTGKTAYSDVRENKKTLIRHYLFSEANNEDKTLLNAVFGNKQIALEDFQKLLTFVKTSGVEEKINKKLTLMAATARDSIKKLSLNEPYNTIIEELVHYSLTRVK
;
A
#
# COMPACT_ATOMS: atom_id res chain seq x y z
N MET A 1 11.04 13.27 -7.98
CA MET A 1 10.70 12.46 -9.16
C MET A 1 11.61 11.24 -9.34
N GLN A 2 12.92 11.32 -9.06
CA GLN A 2 13.86 10.18 -9.19
C GLN A 2 13.48 8.96 -8.31
N LEU A 3 13.14 9.15 -7.03
CA LEU A 3 12.75 8.05 -6.14
C LEU A 3 11.48 7.33 -6.61
N THR A 4 10.50 8.06 -7.13
CA THR A 4 9.28 7.48 -7.71
C THR A 4 9.61 6.56 -8.88
N ALA A 5 10.52 6.97 -9.77
CA ALA A 5 10.97 6.14 -10.87
C ALA A 5 11.67 4.85 -10.37
N VAL A 6 12.52 4.95 -9.33
CA VAL A 6 13.14 3.78 -8.70
C VAL A 6 12.08 2.83 -8.13
N GLY A 7 11.09 3.35 -7.40
CA GLY A 7 10.01 2.52 -6.86
C GLY A 7 9.18 1.82 -7.95
N GLN A 8 8.92 2.50 -9.07
CA GLN A 8 8.26 1.90 -10.23
C GLN A 8 9.12 0.81 -10.89
N MET A 9 10.43 1.01 -10.98
CA MET A 9 11.36 -0.01 -11.47
C MET A 9 11.42 -1.23 -10.54
N MET A 10 11.38 -1.03 -9.22
CA MET A 10 11.31 -2.13 -8.25
C MET A 10 10.02 -2.94 -8.43
N ASP A 11 8.87 -2.28 -8.49
CA ASP A 11 7.56 -2.92 -8.72
C ASP A 11 7.53 -3.73 -10.03
N PHE A 12 8.06 -3.13 -11.10
CA PHE A 12 8.22 -3.82 -12.38
C PHE A 12 9.13 -5.05 -12.24
N ASN A 13 10.33 -4.88 -11.66
CA ASN A 13 11.29 -5.97 -11.52
C ASN A 13 10.75 -7.13 -10.68
N PHE A 14 10.12 -6.83 -9.53
CA PHE A 14 9.48 -7.86 -8.69
C PHE A 14 8.48 -8.69 -9.49
N SER A 15 7.69 -8.06 -10.35
CA SER A 15 6.68 -8.75 -11.16
C SER A 15 7.28 -9.68 -12.22
N HIS A 16 8.56 -9.51 -12.57
CA HIS A 16 9.25 -10.23 -13.65
C HIS A 16 10.35 -11.20 -13.17
N THR A 17 10.57 -11.32 -11.85
CA THR A 17 11.52 -12.29 -11.29
C THR A 17 10.80 -13.43 -10.60
N ALA A 18 11.41 -14.62 -10.57
CA ALA A 18 10.90 -15.76 -9.82
C ALA A 18 11.04 -15.56 -8.29
N GLN A 19 12.04 -14.79 -7.87
CA GLN A 19 12.29 -14.51 -6.46
C GLN A 19 11.14 -13.68 -5.87
N GLU A 20 10.55 -14.17 -4.79
CA GLU A 20 9.54 -13.44 -4.02
C GLU A 20 10.23 -12.40 -3.13
N PRO A 21 9.84 -11.11 -3.19
CA PRO A 21 10.37 -10.11 -2.29
C PRO A 21 9.87 -10.36 -0.87
N THR A 22 10.72 -10.05 0.09
CA THR A 22 10.38 -9.99 1.51
C THR A 22 9.35 -8.89 1.76
N GLU A 23 8.65 -8.98 2.89
CA GLU A 23 7.74 -7.92 3.33
C GLU A 23 8.47 -6.56 3.40
N GLU A 24 9.69 -6.53 3.91
CA GLU A 24 10.49 -5.30 4.01
C GLU A 24 10.78 -4.67 2.63
N GLU A 25 11.16 -5.48 1.64
CA GLU A 25 11.40 -5.01 0.27
C GLU A 25 10.12 -4.45 -0.37
N ILE A 26 8.96 -5.05 -0.11
CA ILE A 26 7.66 -4.55 -0.58
C ILE A 26 7.35 -3.20 0.07
N LEU A 27 7.51 -3.08 1.39
CA LEU A 27 7.25 -1.82 2.11
C LEU A 27 8.20 -0.70 1.66
N ASN A 28 9.48 -1.01 1.44
CA ASN A 28 10.45 -0.06 0.88
C ASN A 28 10.08 0.36 -0.55
N MET A 29 9.61 -0.57 -1.38
CA MET A 29 9.09 -0.23 -2.70
C MET A 29 7.92 0.76 -2.60
N TYR A 30 6.97 0.58 -1.67
CA TYR A 30 5.87 1.53 -1.46
C TYR A 30 6.33 2.92 -1.01
N VAL A 31 7.36 3.00 -0.16
CA VAL A 31 7.97 4.28 0.24
C VAL A 31 8.42 5.05 -1.00
N TYR A 32 9.19 4.41 -1.89
CA TYR A 32 9.72 5.05 -3.09
C TYR A 32 8.66 5.31 -4.15
N LYS A 33 7.85 4.30 -4.48
CA LYS A 33 6.86 4.34 -5.56
C LYS A 33 5.75 5.35 -5.30
N THR A 34 5.31 5.48 -4.04
CA THR A 34 4.09 6.21 -3.71
C THR A 34 4.32 7.26 -2.64
N ALA A 35 4.90 6.89 -1.50
CA ALA A 35 4.90 7.78 -0.35
C ALA A 35 5.63 9.11 -0.62
N HIS A 36 6.77 9.05 -1.33
CA HIS A 36 7.56 10.25 -1.62
C HIS A 36 6.82 11.29 -2.45
N TYR A 37 6.23 10.89 -3.57
CA TYR A 37 5.54 11.84 -4.45
C TYR A 37 4.18 12.26 -3.88
N THR A 38 3.43 11.32 -3.30
CA THR A 38 2.05 11.57 -2.86
C THR A 38 1.98 12.39 -1.59
N LEU A 39 2.86 12.14 -0.60
CA LEU A 39 2.77 12.81 0.71
C LEU A 39 4.04 13.54 1.12
N VAL A 40 5.22 12.91 1.04
CA VAL A 40 6.47 13.51 1.57
C VAL A 40 6.79 14.82 0.85
N ASN A 41 6.87 14.81 -0.48
CA ASN A 41 7.29 15.98 -1.23
C ASN A 41 6.31 17.15 -1.05
N PRO A 42 4.97 16.99 -1.20
CA PRO A 42 4.03 18.08 -0.93
C PRO A 42 4.14 18.64 0.48
N PHE A 43 4.30 17.77 1.49
CA PHE A 43 4.36 18.17 2.89
C PHE A 43 5.64 18.94 3.22
N VAL A 44 6.79 18.39 2.80
CA VAL A 44 8.09 19.03 3.02
C VAL A 44 8.19 20.34 2.23
N MET A 45 7.69 20.39 0.99
CA MET A 45 7.65 21.63 0.21
C MET A 45 6.82 22.71 0.92
N GLY A 46 5.63 22.36 1.43
CA GLY A 46 4.79 23.28 2.19
C GLY A 46 5.47 23.75 3.48
N ALA A 47 6.07 22.85 4.24
CA ALA A 47 6.79 23.17 5.48
C ALA A 47 7.99 24.09 5.23
N GLN A 48 8.79 23.81 4.19
CA GLN A 48 9.92 24.65 3.80
C GLN A 48 9.47 26.04 3.34
N ALA A 49 8.40 26.13 2.54
CA ALA A 49 7.83 27.41 2.13
C ALA A 49 7.32 28.24 3.33
N ALA A 50 6.87 27.56 4.40
CA ALA A 50 6.49 28.18 5.67
C ALA A 50 7.67 28.48 6.61
N GLY A 51 8.92 28.23 6.20
CA GLY A 51 10.12 28.52 6.99
C GLY A 51 10.45 27.48 8.07
N ALA A 52 9.93 26.25 7.97
CA ALA A 52 10.26 25.18 8.90
C ALA A 52 11.76 24.80 8.83
N ASN A 53 12.33 24.43 9.97
CA ASN A 53 13.71 23.96 10.05
C ASN A 53 13.86 22.49 9.57
N SER A 54 15.11 22.04 9.40
CA SER A 54 15.41 20.68 8.94
C SER A 54 14.84 19.59 9.85
N GLN A 55 15.01 19.73 11.16
CA GLN A 55 14.51 18.75 12.14
C GLN A 55 13.00 18.56 12.04
N TYR A 56 12.25 19.64 11.82
CA TYR A 56 10.82 19.58 11.59
C TYR A 56 10.48 18.86 10.28
N CYS A 57 11.20 19.16 9.20
CA CYS A 57 11.03 18.49 7.91
C CYS A 57 11.35 16.99 7.99
N ASP A 58 12.35 16.58 8.77
CA ASP A 58 12.73 15.17 8.96
C ASP A 58 11.65 14.40 9.73
N ASN A 59 11.12 15.00 10.80
CA ASN A 59 10.02 14.44 11.57
C ASN A 59 8.74 14.31 10.70
N LEU A 60 8.45 15.34 9.90
CA LEU A 60 7.31 15.34 8.98
C LEU A 60 7.48 14.30 7.87
N THR A 61 8.71 14.14 7.35
CA THR A 61 9.03 13.12 6.36
C THR A 61 8.75 11.72 6.89
N THR A 62 9.16 11.41 8.11
CA THR A 62 8.94 10.10 8.74
C THR A 62 7.44 9.77 8.87
N ALA A 63 6.64 10.75 9.30
CA ALA A 63 5.19 10.60 9.38
C ALA A 63 4.56 10.42 7.99
N ALA A 64 4.94 11.27 7.02
CA ALA A 64 4.41 11.24 5.66
C ALA A 64 4.78 9.94 4.91
N GLN A 65 5.97 9.39 5.13
CA GLN A 65 6.36 8.09 4.59
C GLN A 65 5.44 6.98 5.09
N THR A 66 5.20 6.93 6.41
CA THR A 66 4.32 5.92 7.02
C THR A 66 2.89 6.00 6.47
N LEU A 67 2.35 7.22 6.37
CA LEU A 67 1.02 7.45 5.79
C LEU A 67 0.96 7.06 4.31
N GLY A 68 2.01 7.32 3.54
CA GLY A 68 2.06 6.99 2.13
C GLY A 68 2.11 5.48 1.89
N VAL A 69 2.77 4.73 2.77
CA VAL A 69 2.76 3.26 2.76
C VAL A 69 1.37 2.73 3.13
N ILE A 70 0.72 3.27 4.17
CA ILE A 70 -0.68 2.93 4.52
C ILE A 70 -1.60 3.14 3.32
N PHE A 71 -1.46 4.28 2.65
CA PHE A 71 -2.25 4.64 1.47
C PHE A 71 -2.08 3.62 0.33
N GLN A 72 -0.84 3.19 0.05
CA GLN A 72 -0.57 2.20 -1.00
C GLN A 72 -1.07 0.81 -0.64
N ILE A 73 -0.90 0.36 0.62
CA ILE A 73 -1.45 -0.92 1.07
C ILE A 73 -2.96 -0.96 0.88
N ARG A 74 -3.67 0.13 1.24
CA ARG A 74 -5.11 0.24 0.98
C ARG A 74 -5.43 0.24 -0.52
N ASP A 75 -4.65 0.93 -1.32
CA ASP A 75 -4.81 0.94 -2.79
C ASP A 75 -4.75 -0.47 -3.38
N ASP A 76 -3.78 -1.27 -2.96
CA ASP A 76 -3.58 -2.65 -3.43
C ASP A 76 -4.71 -3.58 -2.97
N VAL A 77 -5.17 -3.44 -1.71
CA VAL A 77 -6.32 -4.20 -1.19
C VAL A 77 -7.59 -3.86 -1.98
N MET A 78 -7.84 -2.57 -2.25
CA MET A 78 -8.95 -2.14 -3.10
C MET A 78 -8.78 -2.57 -4.56
N GLY A 79 -7.54 -2.64 -5.05
CA GLY A 79 -7.22 -3.12 -6.40
C GLY A 79 -7.64 -4.57 -6.59
N LEU A 80 -7.38 -5.42 -5.57
CA LEU A 80 -7.73 -6.83 -5.59
C LEU A 80 -9.22 -7.09 -5.28
N LEU A 81 -9.80 -6.40 -4.29
CA LEU A 81 -11.15 -6.67 -3.77
C LEU A 81 -12.25 -5.77 -4.38
N GLY A 82 -11.87 -4.74 -5.13
CA GLY A 82 -12.81 -3.75 -5.65
C GLY A 82 -13.88 -4.37 -6.56
N ASP A 83 -15.13 -3.95 -6.37
CA ASP A 83 -16.23 -4.36 -7.24
C ASP A 83 -16.04 -3.74 -8.64
N GLU A 84 -16.05 -4.56 -9.68
CA GLU A 84 -15.99 -4.11 -11.07
C GLU A 84 -17.11 -3.10 -11.38
N LYS A 85 -18.28 -3.24 -10.73
CA LYS A 85 -19.43 -2.34 -10.92
C LYS A 85 -19.19 -0.93 -10.37
N VAL A 86 -18.30 -0.79 -9.39
CA VAL A 86 -17.98 0.49 -8.74
C VAL A 86 -16.70 1.10 -9.33
N THR A 87 -15.72 0.27 -9.67
CA THR A 87 -14.37 0.73 -10.03
C THR A 87 -14.16 1.00 -11.52
N GLY A 88 -15.05 0.52 -12.39
CA GLY A 88 -14.98 0.70 -13.85
C GLY A 88 -13.72 0.09 -14.50
N LYS A 89 -12.88 -0.60 -13.73
CA LYS A 89 -11.67 -1.31 -14.14
C LYS A 89 -11.80 -2.75 -13.67
N THR A 90 -11.38 -3.67 -14.52
CA THR A 90 -11.23 -5.07 -14.16
C THR A 90 -10.20 -5.18 -13.03
N ALA A 91 -10.61 -5.56 -11.81
CA ALA A 91 -9.75 -5.89 -10.65
C ALA A 91 -8.62 -6.90 -10.98
N TYR A 92 -8.71 -7.49 -12.17
CA TYR A 92 -7.76 -8.36 -12.82
C TYR A 92 -6.40 -7.73 -13.18
N SER A 93 -6.24 -6.40 -13.30
CA SER A 93 -4.97 -5.86 -13.86
C SER A 93 -3.75 -6.24 -13.03
N ASP A 94 -3.80 -6.03 -11.71
CA ASP A 94 -2.64 -6.27 -10.84
C ASP A 94 -2.33 -7.76 -10.71
N VAL A 95 -3.38 -8.59 -10.74
CA VAL A 95 -3.27 -10.05 -10.73
C VAL A 95 -2.64 -10.54 -12.03
N ARG A 96 -3.11 -10.06 -13.19
CA ARG A 96 -2.57 -10.40 -14.52
C ARG A 96 -1.11 -9.95 -14.70
N GLU A 97 -0.75 -8.83 -14.09
CA GLU A 97 0.61 -8.30 -14.10
C GLU A 97 1.54 -8.99 -13.09
N ASN A 98 1.03 -9.95 -12.30
CA ASN A 98 1.77 -10.61 -11.22
C ASN A 98 2.36 -9.62 -10.22
N LYS A 99 1.64 -8.54 -9.89
CA LYS A 99 2.10 -7.55 -8.92
C LYS A 99 2.36 -8.21 -7.59
N LYS A 100 3.60 -8.12 -7.11
CA LYS A 100 4.04 -8.68 -5.83
C LYS A 100 3.72 -7.74 -4.67
N THR A 101 2.43 -7.49 -4.49
CA THR A 101 1.89 -6.62 -3.43
C THR A 101 1.94 -7.29 -2.06
N LEU A 102 1.77 -6.50 -0.99
CA LEU A 102 1.76 -7.01 0.38
C LEU A 102 0.61 -8.00 0.62
N ILE A 103 -0.57 -7.75 0.04
CA ILE A 103 -1.70 -8.68 0.15
C ILE A 103 -1.38 -10.02 -0.54
N ARG A 104 -0.76 -10.00 -1.73
CA ARG A 104 -0.29 -11.22 -2.40
C ARG A 104 0.74 -11.96 -1.53
N HIS A 105 1.72 -11.25 -0.99
CA HIS A 105 2.74 -11.84 -0.10
C HIS A 105 2.09 -12.60 1.07
N TYR A 106 1.11 -12.00 1.73
CA TYR A 106 0.40 -12.68 2.82
C TYR A 106 -0.47 -13.85 2.36
N LEU A 107 -1.15 -13.75 1.22
CA LEU A 107 -1.92 -14.88 0.66
C LEU A 107 -1.02 -16.11 0.44
N PHE A 108 0.16 -15.93 -0.15
CA PHE A 108 1.11 -17.05 -0.33
C PHE A 108 1.66 -17.59 0.99
N SER A 109 1.80 -16.74 2.01
CA SER A 109 2.28 -17.15 3.34
C SER A 109 1.26 -17.99 4.12
N GLU A 110 -0.03 -17.70 3.96
CA GLU A 110 -1.13 -18.39 4.66
C GLU A 110 -1.69 -19.59 3.86
N ALA A 111 -1.31 -19.71 2.58
CA ALA A 111 -1.84 -20.73 1.68
C ALA A 111 -1.33 -22.16 2.00
N ASN A 112 -2.26 -23.11 2.01
CA ASN A 112 -1.94 -24.53 1.97
C ASN A 112 -1.47 -24.94 0.54
N ASN A 113 -1.22 -26.23 0.31
CA ASN A 113 -0.73 -26.70 -1.01
C ASN A 113 -1.75 -26.52 -2.15
N GLU A 114 -3.03 -26.69 -1.87
CA GLU A 114 -4.12 -26.49 -2.84
C GLU A 114 -4.26 -25.01 -3.18
N ASP A 115 -4.31 -24.15 -2.15
CA ASP A 115 -4.37 -22.70 -2.32
C ASP A 115 -3.15 -22.18 -3.08
N LYS A 116 -1.94 -22.67 -2.77
CA LYS A 116 -0.73 -22.30 -3.53
C LYS A 116 -0.83 -22.67 -5.01
N THR A 117 -1.45 -23.80 -5.33
CA THR A 117 -1.68 -24.21 -6.72
C THR A 117 -2.60 -23.21 -7.42
N LEU A 118 -3.70 -22.82 -6.76
CA LEU A 118 -4.60 -21.78 -7.24
C LEU A 118 -3.86 -20.43 -7.43
N LEU A 119 -3.13 -19.96 -6.42
CA LEU A 119 -2.42 -18.68 -6.48
C LEU A 119 -1.41 -18.65 -7.63
N ASN A 120 -0.66 -19.73 -7.85
CA ASN A 120 0.29 -19.85 -8.96
C ASN A 120 -0.40 -19.90 -10.35
N ALA A 121 -1.62 -20.44 -10.44
CA ALA A 121 -2.38 -20.49 -11.69
C ALA A 121 -3.03 -19.15 -12.04
N VAL A 122 -3.30 -18.31 -11.04
CA VAL A 122 -4.03 -17.05 -11.17
C VAL A 122 -3.08 -15.85 -11.34
N PHE A 123 -2.08 -15.71 -10.49
CA PHE A 123 -1.15 -14.57 -10.56
C PHE A 123 -0.22 -14.67 -11.78
N GLY A 124 -0.18 -13.62 -12.61
CA GLY A 124 0.58 -13.56 -13.85
C GLY A 124 -0.11 -14.18 -15.07
N ASN A 125 -1.27 -14.82 -14.88
CA ASN A 125 -2.05 -15.34 -15.99
C ASN A 125 -2.82 -14.21 -16.67
N LYS A 126 -2.53 -13.91 -17.95
CA LYS A 126 -3.22 -12.83 -18.70
C LYS A 126 -4.67 -13.18 -19.03
N GLN A 127 -5.03 -14.46 -19.02
CA GLN A 127 -6.33 -15.00 -19.41
C GLN A 127 -6.99 -15.73 -18.22
N ILE A 128 -6.97 -15.10 -17.04
CA ILE A 128 -7.60 -15.65 -15.83
C ILE A 128 -9.08 -15.95 -16.11
N ALA A 129 -9.49 -17.20 -15.85
CA ALA A 129 -10.90 -17.56 -15.87
C ALA A 129 -11.64 -16.87 -14.72
N LEU A 130 -12.88 -16.40 -14.97
CA LEU A 130 -13.72 -15.77 -13.94
C LEU A 130 -13.87 -16.67 -12.70
N GLU A 131 -14.01 -17.98 -12.92
CA GLU A 131 -14.13 -18.96 -11.84
C GLU A 131 -12.89 -19.00 -10.93
N ASP A 132 -11.70 -19.01 -11.50
CA ASP A 132 -10.46 -19.05 -10.71
C ASP A 132 -10.21 -17.72 -9.99
N PHE A 133 -10.62 -16.61 -10.59
CA PHE A 133 -10.62 -15.31 -9.91
C PHE A 133 -11.62 -15.28 -8.73
N GLN A 134 -12.81 -15.85 -8.89
CA GLN A 134 -13.78 -15.99 -7.80
C GLN A 134 -13.26 -16.89 -6.67
N LYS A 135 -12.53 -17.96 -6.99
CA LYS A 135 -11.82 -18.79 -6.00
C LYS A 135 -10.77 -17.98 -5.26
N LEU A 136 -9.96 -17.17 -5.96
CA LEU A 136 -9.01 -16.24 -5.33
C LEU A 136 -9.72 -15.29 -4.35
N LEU A 137 -10.80 -14.63 -4.77
CA LEU A 137 -11.55 -13.71 -3.88
C LEU A 137 -12.15 -14.41 -2.67
N THR A 138 -12.58 -15.66 -2.85
CA THR A 138 -13.08 -16.49 -1.74
C THR A 138 -11.94 -16.79 -0.76
N PHE A 139 -10.78 -17.20 -1.26
CA PHE A 139 -9.60 -17.46 -0.44
C PHE A 139 -9.14 -16.20 0.31
N VAL A 140 -9.15 -15.02 -0.32
CA VAL A 140 -8.83 -13.77 0.38
C VAL A 140 -9.71 -13.57 1.62
N LYS A 141 -11.03 -13.79 1.48
CA LYS A 141 -12.00 -13.63 2.57
C LYS A 141 -11.85 -14.67 3.69
N THR A 142 -11.43 -15.89 3.36
CA THR A 142 -11.33 -16.99 4.34
C THR A 142 -9.93 -17.17 4.94
N SER A 143 -8.90 -16.62 4.31
CA SER A 143 -7.48 -16.77 4.72
C SER A 143 -7.09 -15.97 5.97
N GLY A 144 -7.91 -15.00 6.40
CA GLY A 144 -7.57 -14.08 7.49
C GLY A 144 -6.55 -12.98 7.11
N VAL A 145 -6.12 -12.94 5.84
CA VAL A 145 -5.14 -11.96 5.36
C VAL A 145 -5.65 -10.52 5.49
N GLU A 146 -6.93 -10.27 5.24
CA GLU A 146 -7.53 -8.93 5.43
C GLU A 146 -7.41 -8.45 6.88
N GLU A 147 -7.66 -9.34 7.86
CA GLU A 147 -7.51 -9.01 9.28
C GLU A 147 -6.05 -8.72 9.64
N LYS A 148 -5.11 -9.53 9.11
CA LYS A 148 -3.67 -9.33 9.29
C LYS A 148 -3.21 -7.98 8.76
N ILE A 149 -3.65 -7.59 7.56
CA ILE A 149 -3.38 -6.27 6.98
C ILE A 149 -4.01 -5.16 7.84
N ASN A 150 -5.28 -5.29 8.24
CA ASN A 150 -5.96 -4.29 9.06
C ASN A 150 -5.26 -4.06 10.41
N LYS A 151 -4.79 -5.13 11.07
CA LYS A 151 -3.96 -5.04 12.28
C LYS A 151 -2.68 -4.26 12.01
N LYS A 152 -1.96 -4.59 10.93
CA LYS A 152 -0.73 -3.89 10.53
C LYS A 152 -0.97 -2.40 10.26
N LEU A 153 -2.00 -2.06 9.50
CA LEU A 153 -2.38 -0.69 9.19
C LEU A 153 -2.72 0.11 10.45
N THR A 154 -3.40 -0.50 11.41
CA THR A 154 -3.74 0.12 12.69
C THR A 154 -2.48 0.47 13.49
N LEU A 155 -1.51 -0.45 13.56
CA LEU A 155 -0.23 -0.22 14.23
C LEU A 155 0.57 0.88 13.53
N MET A 156 0.66 0.85 12.20
CA MET A 156 1.35 1.88 11.43
C MET A 156 0.71 3.26 11.61
N ALA A 157 -0.63 3.33 11.65
CA ALA A 157 -1.34 4.58 11.88
C ALA A 157 -1.08 5.13 13.29
N ALA A 158 -0.98 4.28 14.31
CA ALA A 158 -0.57 4.71 15.64
C ALA A 158 0.85 5.31 15.62
N THR A 159 1.80 4.66 14.94
CA THR A 159 3.17 5.20 14.75
C THR A 159 3.19 6.54 14.01
N ALA A 160 2.37 6.68 12.96
CA ALA A 160 2.23 7.93 12.23
C ALA A 160 1.71 9.05 13.16
N ARG A 161 0.62 8.79 13.91
CA ARG A 161 0.06 9.74 14.88
C ARG A 161 1.07 10.16 15.93
N ASP A 162 1.82 9.22 16.49
CA ASP A 162 2.84 9.54 17.50
C ASP A 162 4.00 10.37 16.92
N SER A 163 4.31 10.21 15.64
CA SER A 163 5.28 11.05 14.93
C SER A 163 4.72 12.45 14.67
N ILE A 164 3.45 12.56 14.30
CA ILE A 164 2.75 13.83 14.07
C ILE A 164 2.63 14.64 15.37
N LYS A 165 2.29 14.00 16.49
CA LYS A 165 2.22 14.68 17.80
C LYS A 165 3.51 15.41 18.18
N LYS A 166 4.67 14.89 17.76
CA LYS A 166 5.99 15.51 18.02
C LYS A 166 6.20 16.81 17.23
N LEU A 167 5.40 17.06 16.19
CA LEU A 167 5.47 18.29 15.41
C LEU A 167 4.78 19.47 16.10
N SER A 168 4.00 19.22 17.16
CA SER A 168 3.29 20.26 17.94
C SER A 168 2.54 21.25 17.05
N LEU A 169 1.80 20.74 16.06
CA LEU A 169 1.07 21.57 15.12
C LEU A 169 -0.02 22.37 15.85
N ASN A 170 -0.27 23.59 15.38
CA ASN A 170 -1.45 24.34 15.78
C ASN A 170 -2.66 23.96 14.91
N GLU A 171 -3.86 24.30 15.39
CA GLU A 171 -5.05 24.23 14.54
C GLU A 171 -4.96 25.25 13.39
N PRO A 172 -5.51 24.92 12.20
CA PRO A 172 -6.27 23.71 11.87
C PRO A 172 -5.42 22.50 11.39
N TYR A 173 -4.09 22.59 11.44
CA TYR A 173 -3.23 21.58 10.79
C TYR A 173 -3.26 20.20 11.45
N ASN A 174 -3.43 20.12 12.78
CA ASN A 174 -3.66 18.83 13.46
C ASN A 174 -4.92 18.15 12.93
N THR A 175 -6.03 18.89 12.82
CA THR A 175 -7.29 18.37 12.28
C THR A 175 -7.11 17.85 10.86
N ILE A 176 -6.47 18.63 9.98
CA ILE A 176 -6.23 18.24 8.58
C ILE A 176 -5.38 16.96 8.49
N ILE A 177 -4.37 16.81 9.33
CA ILE A 177 -3.54 15.59 9.31
C ILE A 177 -4.31 14.39 9.85
N GLU A 178 -5.11 14.53 10.90
CA GLU A 178 -5.95 13.42 11.38
C GLU A 178 -7.01 13.01 10.35
N GLU A 179 -7.58 13.97 9.62
CA GLU A 179 -8.45 13.68 8.46
C GLU A 179 -7.71 12.90 7.38
N LEU A 180 -6.45 13.26 7.08
CA LEU A 180 -5.63 12.53 6.13
C LEU A 180 -5.27 11.12 6.61
N VAL A 181 -4.97 10.94 7.90
CA VAL A 181 -4.74 9.61 8.52
C VAL A 181 -5.99 8.77 8.37
N HIS A 182 -7.16 9.32 8.70
CA HIS A 182 -8.44 8.65 8.55
C HIS A 182 -8.69 8.27 7.10
N TYR A 183 -8.58 9.22 6.17
CA TYR A 183 -8.75 8.99 4.74
C TYR A 183 -7.81 7.90 4.23
N SER A 184 -6.54 7.92 4.62
CA SER A 184 -5.57 6.90 4.22
C SER A 184 -5.93 5.50 4.72
N LEU A 185 -6.66 5.39 5.84
CA LEU A 185 -7.11 4.14 6.43
C LEU A 185 -8.46 3.65 5.90
N THR A 186 -9.37 4.55 5.54
CA THR A 186 -10.77 4.22 5.22
C THR A 186 -11.16 4.49 3.78
N ARG A 187 -10.24 5.00 2.95
CA ARG A 187 -10.52 5.32 1.56
C ARG A 187 -11.19 4.15 0.84
N VAL A 188 -12.22 4.51 0.09
CA VAL A 188 -12.88 3.71 -0.93
C VAL A 188 -12.62 4.43 -2.27
N LYS A 189 -12.51 3.66 -3.37
CA LYS A 189 -12.36 4.26 -4.71
C LYS A 189 -13.61 5.03 -5.13
#